data_AF-A0A3L7WZ94-F1
#
_entry.id   AF-A0A3L7WZ94-F1
#
_cell.length_a   1.000
_cell.length_b   1.000
_cell.length_c   1.000
_cell.angle_alpha   90.00
_cell.angle_beta   90.00
_cell.angle_gamma   90.00
#
_symmetry.space_group_name_H-M   'P 1'
#
loop_
_entity.id
_entity.type
_entity.pdbx_description
1 polymer ?
#
loop_
_entity_poly.entity_id
_entity_poly.type
_entity_poly.pdbx_seq_one_letter_code
_entity_poly.pdbx_strand_id
1 'polypeptide(L)'
;MTRNQTIWAVLLGLLIIANAWQPMADHPGTDNLYVSQADAFLQGRLDIAEYGWDASVVDSKFYVAFPPVPALLIAPVVALLGPVATDTTGIALLLFILTLAVVWQILSQLGVPADQRFWSLLAFGMGTPLWHAVQASSGVWFFAHIVAAFFLVLSIHEALGRGRGWLTGLFLAGAMLSRQFTLFAGIFLIVALWQNEAQAKGGRSRWLNLAGFLLPLVLAGGGYLWLNYARFGDPLDTGYAAMRLGGILRDRVAAHGEFSPAYFLFNLSYLLFQGFHINFTAPDLLGGMEMDPYGTSILAASPFVIAAFFAVRDRLVWAAWVSIFLMAFATLFYYNNGWMQVNGQRFT
;
A
#
# COMPACT_ATOMS: atom_id res chain seq x y z
N MET A 1 4.97 -28.98 -5.24
CA MET A 1 5.98 -28.19 -5.95
C MET A 1 6.90 -29.15 -6.71
N THR A 2 7.34 -28.79 -7.90
CA THR A 2 8.35 -29.56 -8.65
C THR A 2 9.75 -29.34 -8.04
N ARG A 3 10.71 -30.24 -8.30
CA ARG A 3 12.10 -30.10 -7.82
C ARG A 3 12.71 -28.74 -8.21
N ASN A 4 12.40 -28.25 -9.41
CA ASN A 4 12.88 -26.96 -9.89
C ASN A 4 12.28 -25.79 -9.11
N GLN A 5 10.99 -25.85 -8.76
CA GLN A 5 10.35 -24.82 -7.93
C GLN A 5 10.95 -24.75 -6.53
N THR A 6 11.30 -25.90 -5.94
CA THR A 6 11.97 -25.93 -4.63
C THR A 6 13.34 -25.25 -4.69
N ILE A 7 14.12 -25.50 -5.75
CA ILE A 7 15.42 -24.85 -5.95
C ILE A 7 15.24 -23.34 -6.09
N TRP A 8 14.31 -22.88 -6.92
CA TRP A 8 14.02 -21.46 -7.08
C TRP A 8 13.54 -20.80 -5.79
N ALA A 9 12.66 -21.46 -5.04
CA ALA A 9 12.18 -20.96 -3.76
C ALA A 9 13.31 -20.81 -2.74
N VAL A 10 14.25 -21.76 -2.69
CA VAL A 10 15.44 -21.68 -1.82
C VAL A 10 16.35 -20.53 -2.25
N LEU A 11 16.67 -20.43 -3.54
CA LEU A 11 17.53 -19.35 -4.05
C LEU A 11 16.92 -17.96 -3.81
N LEU A 12 15.62 -17.81 -4.05
CA LEU A 12 14.90 -16.57 -3.78
C LEU A 12 14.81 -16.27 -2.29
N GLY A 13 14.59 -17.28 -1.45
CA GLY A 13 14.60 -17.13 0.00
C GLY A 13 15.95 -16.64 0.52
N LEU A 14 17.05 -17.20 0.00
CA LEU A 14 18.41 -16.75 0.32
C LEU A 14 18.67 -15.32 -0.15
N LEU A 15 18.22 -14.97 -1.37
CA LEU A 15 18.34 -13.60 -1.90
C LEU A 15 17.54 -12.60 -1.05
N ILE A 16 16.32 -12.94 -0.67
CA ILE A 16 15.44 -12.15 0.19
C ILE A 16 16.12 -11.88 1.53
N ILE A 17 16.66 -12.93 2.18
CA ILE A 17 17.36 -12.79 3.45
C ILE A 17 18.61 -11.90 3.30
N ALA A 18 19.41 -12.13 2.26
CA ALA A 18 20.62 -11.35 2.02
C ALA A 18 20.32 -9.86 1.72
N ASN A 19 19.26 -9.56 0.97
CA ASN A 19 18.87 -8.18 0.64
C ASN A 19 18.11 -7.47 1.77
N ALA A 20 17.35 -8.19 2.60
CA ALA A 20 16.64 -7.58 3.72
C ALA A 20 17.54 -7.30 4.93
N TRP A 21 18.66 -8.04 5.07
CA TRP A 21 19.54 -7.94 6.23
C TRP A 21 20.10 -6.53 6.45
N GLN A 22 20.61 -5.90 5.39
CA GLN A 22 21.26 -4.60 5.50
C GLN A 22 20.26 -3.46 5.80
N PRO A 23 19.10 -3.35 5.11
CA PRO A 23 18.05 -2.41 5.50
C PRO A 23 17.56 -2.56 6.95
N MET A 24 17.43 -3.81 7.44
CA MET A 24 17.05 -4.07 8.84
C MET A 24 18.13 -3.63 9.84
N ALA A 25 19.41 -3.77 9.48
CA ALA A 25 20.54 -3.41 10.33
C ALA A 25 20.79 -1.90 10.37
N ASP A 26 20.65 -1.23 9.23
CA ASP A 26 21.04 0.17 9.09
C ASP A 26 19.94 1.11 9.63
N HIS A 27 18.66 0.83 9.37
CA HIS A 27 17.54 1.75 9.65
C HIS A 27 16.33 0.98 10.25
N PRO A 28 16.34 0.63 11.55
CA PRO A 28 15.29 -0.20 12.14
C PRO A 28 13.90 0.47 12.10
N GLY A 29 13.82 1.80 12.04
CA GLY A 29 12.52 2.49 11.94
C GLY A 29 12.32 3.60 12.95
N THR A 30 13.38 4.06 13.62
CA THR A 30 13.38 5.26 14.47
C THR A 30 12.82 6.48 13.75
N ASP A 31 13.03 6.57 12.44
CA ASP A 31 12.57 7.66 11.60
C ASP A 31 11.20 7.36 10.96
N ASN A 32 10.55 6.24 11.27
CA ASN A 32 9.24 5.95 10.72
C ASN A 32 8.14 6.67 11.53
N LEU A 33 7.44 7.61 10.90
CA LEU A 33 6.38 8.38 11.55
C LEU A 33 5.25 7.51 12.14
N TYR A 34 5.02 6.27 11.67
CA TYR A 34 4.05 5.39 12.31
C TYR A 34 4.52 4.84 13.66
N VAL A 35 5.83 4.69 13.86
CA VAL A 35 6.40 4.32 15.17
C VAL A 35 6.17 5.47 16.14
N SER A 36 6.46 6.71 15.72
CA SER A 36 6.18 7.91 16.52
C SER A 36 4.69 8.09 16.82
N GLN A 37 3.82 7.85 15.83
CA GLN A 37 2.37 7.94 16.00
C GLN A 37 1.85 6.86 16.96
N ALA A 38 2.36 5.63 16.86
CA ALA A 38 2.01 4.55 17.76
C ALA A 38 2.45 4.85 19.20
N ASP A 39 3.68 5.36 19.40
CA ASP A 39 4.18 5.78 20.70
C ASP A 39 3.33 6.91 21.31
N ALA A 40 2.95 7.92 20.52
CA ALA A 40 2.04 8.98 20.96
C ALA A 40 0.69 8.41 21.42
N PHE A 41 0.08 7.51 20.64
CA PHE A 41 -1.20 6.87 21.01
C PHE A 41 -1.09 6.09 22.32
N LEU A 42 -0.01 5.35 22.54
CA LEU A 42 0.24 4.59 23.78
C LEU A 42 0.36 5.51 25.02
N GLN A 43 0.79 6.75 24.82
CA GLN A 43 0.89 7.77 25.86
C GLN A 43 -0.38 8.62 26.00
N GLY A 44 -1.45 8.32 25.26
CA GLY A 44 -2.70 9.08 25.26
C GLY A 44 -2.57 10.45 24.58
N ARG A 45 -1.58 10.62 23.70
CA ARG A 45 -1.32 11.85 22.94
C ARG A 45 -1.61 11.64 21.45
N LEU A 46 -1.77 12.74 20.73
CA LEU A 46 -1.94 12.76 19.27
C LEU A 46 -0.77 13.45 18.56
N ASP A 47 -0.08 14.34 19.26
CA ASP A 47 1.14 14.98 18.83
C ASP A 47 2.37 14.09 19.05
N ILE A 48 3.32 14.20 18.14
CA ILE A 48 4.63 13.54 18.22
C ILE A 48 5.71 14.55 18.61
N ALA A 49 6.89 14.05 18.99
CA ALA A 49 8.07 14.90 19.08
C ALA A 49 8.39 15.54 17.72
N GLU A 50 9.16 16.63 17.72
CA GLU A 50 9.54 17.30 16.48
C GLU A 50 10.16 16.31 15.48
N TYR A 51 9.66 16.39 14.24
CA TYR A 51 10.09 15.55 13.14
C TYR A 51 10.30 16.42 11.90
N GLY A 52 11.35 16.10 11.14
CA GLY A 52 11.85 16.97 10.07
C GLY A 52 10.89 17.13 8.89
N TRP A 53 10.42 16.03 8.32
CA TRP A 53 9.68 15.99 7.05
C TRP A 53 8.34 15.26 7.19
N ASP A 54 7.35 15.60 6.36
CA ASP A 54 6.06 14.90 6.29
C ASP A 54 5.19 14.91 7.56
N ALA A 55 5.64 15.57 8.63
CA ALA A 55 4.82 15.93 9.77
C ALA A 55 4.07 17.23 9.49
N SER A 56 2.81 17.27 9.90
CA SER A 56 1.96 18.45 9.86
C SER A 56 2.21 19.30 11.10
N VAL A 57 2.38 20.62 10.91
CA VAL A 57 2.65 21.55 12.01
C VAL A 57 1.46 22.47 12.23
N VAL A 58 0.81 22.32 13.38
CA VAL A 58 -0.35 23.12 13.79
C VAL A 58 -0.15 23.54 15.23
N ASP A 59 -0.29 24.83 15.53
CA ASP A 59 -0.13 25.40 16.88
C ASP A 59 1.17 24.96 17.60
N SER A 60 2.29 24.95 16.86
CA SER A 60 3.60 24.49 17.34
C SER A 60 3.68 23.02 17.77
N LYS A 61 2.67 22.21 17.41
CA LYS A 61 2.66 20.75 17.59
C LYS A 61 2.87 20.05 16.27
N PHE A 62 3.37 18.82 16.36
CA PHE A 62 3.70 17.97 15.23
C PHE A 62 2.73 16.80 15.16
N TYR A 63 2.10 16.60 14.02
CA TYR A 63 1.12 15.55 13.81
C TYR A 63 1.49 14.71 12.61
N VAL A 64 1.30 13.40 12.74
CA VAL A 64 1.37 12.48 11.59
C VAL A 64 0.03 12.55 10.88
N ALA A 65 -0.07 13.26 9.74
CA ALA A 65 -1.32 13.38 8.98
C ALA A 65 -1.76 12.06 8.31
N PHE A 66 -0.84 11.11 8.17
CA PHE A 66 -1.13 9.83 7.53
C PHE A 66 -2.23 9.04 8.29
N PRO A 67 -3.00 8.21 7.56
CA PRO A 67 -4.00 7.35 8.14
C PRO A 67 -3.46 6.40 9.23
N PRO A 68 -4.24 6.08 10.28
CA PRO A 68 -3.68 5.56 11.54
C PRO A 68 -3.46 4.04 11.59
N VAL A 69 -3.95 3.25 10.63
CA VAL A 69 -3.92 1.78 10.77
C VAL A 69 -2.50 1.20 10.84
N PRO A 70 -1.51 1.67 10.07
CA PRO A 70 -0.14 1.17 10.22
C PRO A 70 0.41 1.40 11.64
N ALA A 71 0.13 2.55 12.26
CA ALA A 71 0.50 2.80 13.66
C ALA A 71 -0.25 1.89 14.64
N LEU A 72 -1.57 1.74 14.47
CA LEU A 72 -2.37 0.84 15.32
C LEU A 72 -1.92 -0.62 15.22
N LEU A 73 -1.48 -1.06 14.04
CA LEU A 73 -0.99 -2.42 13.81
C LEU A 73 0.34 -2.68 14.55
N ILE A 74 1.24 -1.69 14.59
CA ILE A 74 2.54 -1.84 15.28
C ILE A 74 2.52 -1.40 16.74
N ALA A 75 1.46 -0.74 17.22
CA ALA A 75 1.35 -0.28 18.61
C ALA A 75 1.64 -1.38 19.65
N PRO A 76 1.19 -2.64 19.52
CA PRO A 76 1.58 -3.70 20.45
C PRO A 76 3.08 -3.98 20.47
N VAL A 77 3.76 -3.89 19.32
CA VAL A 77 5.21 -4.10 19.22
C VAL A 77 5.96 -2.92 19.84
N VAL A 78 5.52 -1.69 19.56
CA VAL A 78 6.07 -0.47 20.16
C VAL A 78 5.90 -0.49 21.68
N ALA A 79 4.76 -0.96 22.19
CA ALA A 79 4.54 -1.08 23.64
C ALA A 79 5.48 -2.08 24.32
N LEU A 80 5.87 -3.15 23.62
CA LEU A 80 6.72 -4.21 24.14
C LEU A 80 8.22 -3.90 24.02
N LEU A 81 8.64 -3.33 22.90
CA LEU A 81 10.05 -3.11 22.56
C LEU A 81 10.50 -1.65 22.72
N GLY A 82 9.55 -0.71 22.78
CA GLY A 82 9.80 0.72 22.66
C GLY A 82 9.96 1.17 21.20
N PRO A 83 9.81 2.48 20.93
CA PRO A 83 9.88 3.03 19.57
C PRO A 83 11.25 2.81 18.91
N VAL A 84 12.34 2.93 19.67
CA VAL A 84 13.71 2.81 19.12
C VAL A 84 14.02 1.39 18.63
N ALA A 85 13.52 0.37 19.31
CA ALA A 85 13.78 -1.03 18.97
C ALA A 85 12.72 -1.65 18.04
N THR A 86 11.74 -0.86 17.58
CA THR A 86 10.69 -1.35 16.69
C THR A 86 11.20 -1.40 15.25
N ASP A 87 11.47 -2.62 14.77
CA ASP A 87 11.93 -2.87 13.40
C ASP A 87 10.78 -2.89 12.38
N THR A 88 10.52 -1.75 11.74
CA THR A 88 9.47 -1.62 10.72
C THR A 88 9.75 -2.43 9.46
N THR A 89 11.02 -2.62 9.09
CA THR A 89 11.43 -3.43 7.94
C THR A 89 11.20 -4.91 8.20
N GLY A 90 11.56 -5.40 9.39
CA GLY A 90 11.28 -6.77 9.83
C GLY A 90 9.77 -7.07 9.91
N ILE A 91 8.97 -6.13 10.44
CA ILE A 91 7.51 -6.25 10.45
C ILE A 91 6.95 -6.27 9.01
N ALA A 92 7.45 -5.40 8.13
CA ALA A 92 7.04 -5.39 6.73
C ALA A 92 7.37 -6.70 6.00
N LEU A 93 8.53 -7.31 6.28
CA LEU A 93 8.92 -8.60 5.74
C LEU A 93 7.94 -9.71 6.17
N LEU A 94 7.54 -9.72 7.46
CA LEU A 94 6.53 -10.65 7.95
C LEU A 94 5.18 -10.45 7.23
N LEU A 95 4.71 -9.20 7.13
CA LEU A 95 3.46 -8.88 6.43
C LEU A 95 3.52 -9.25 4.95
N PHE A 96 4.67 -9.08 4.29
CA PHE A 96 4.89 -9.50 2.92
C PHE A 96 4.76 -11.02 2.77
N ILE A 97 5.42 -11.82 3.62
CA ILE A 97 5.31 -13.28 3.61
C ILE A 97 3.86 -13.73 3.83
N LEU A 98 3.16 -13.13 4.78
CA LEU A 98 1.74 -13.42 5.04
C LEU A 98 0.87 -13.02 3.84
N THR A 99 1.14 -11.89 3.20
CA THR A 99 0.46 -11.46 1.97
C THR A 99 0.63 -12.51 0.88
N LEU A 100 1.85 -13.00 0.65
CA LEU A 100 2.11 -14.06 -0.32
C LEU A 100 1.36 -15.36 0.01
N ALA A 101 1.30 -15.74 1.29
CA ALA A 101 0.55 -16.91 1.73
C ALA A 101 -0.95 -16.78 1.43
N VAL A 102 -1.53 -15.59 1.61
CA VAL A 102 -2.94 -15.32 1.30
C VAL A 102 -3.17 -15.28 -0.22
N VAL A 103 -2.28 -14.67 -1.01
CA VAL A 103 -2.35 -14.71 -2.48
C VAL A 103 -2.32 -16.14 -3.00
N TRP A 104 -1.47 -17.00 -2.44
CA TRP A 104 -1.45 -18.43 -2.79
C TRP A 104 -2.82 -19.10 -2.55
N GLN A 105 -3.49 -18.77 -1.43
CA GLN A 105 -4.84 -19.27 -1.13
C GLN A 105 -5.88 -18.74 -2.12
N ILE A 106 -5.84 -17.45 -2.46
CA ILE A 106 -6.72 -16.84 -3.48
C ILE A 106 -6.57 -17.57 -4.82
N LEU A 107 -5.32 -17.74 -5.30
CA LEU A 107 -5.08 -18.43 -6.56
C LEU A 107 -5.56 -19.89 -6.51
N SER A 108 -5.44 -20.55 -5.35
CA SER A 108 -5.97 -21.89 -5.16
C SER A 108 -7.50 -21.93 -5.21
N GLN A 109 -8.20 -20.95 -4.64
CA GLN A 109 -9.66 -20.82 -4.68
C GLN A 109 -10.17 -20.56 -6.10
N LEU A 110 -9.41 -19.80 -6.89
CA LEU A 110 -9.69 -19.54 -8.30
C LEU A 110 -9.35 -20.73 -9.22
N GLY A 111 -8.91 -21.87 -8.67
CA GLY A 111 -8.61 -23.08 -9.43
C GLY A 111 -7.33 -22.99 -10.27
N VAL A 112 -6.44 -22.04 -9.98
CA VAL A 112 -5.18 -21.89 -10.74
C VAL A 112 -4.30 -23.13 -10.48
N PRO A 113 -3.77 -23.79 -11.53
CA PRO A 113 -2.87 -24.93 -11.37
C PRO A 113 -1.65 -24.62 -10.50
N ALA A 114 -1.18 -25.58 -9.71
CA ALA A 114 -0.10 -25.36 -8.73
C ALA A 114 1.20 -24.81 -9.35
N ASP A 115 1.50 -25.16 -10.60
CA ASP A 115 2.66 -24.65 -11.31
C ASP A 115 2.52 -23.16 -11.67
N GLN A 116 1.37 -22.77 -12.23
CA GLN A 116 1.07 -21.37 -12.54
C GLN A 116 0.97 -20.52 -11.27
N ARG A 117 0.50 -21.09 -10.16
CA ARG A 117 0.44 -20.40 -8.86
C ARG A 117 1.82 -19.94 -8.38
N PHE A 118 2.84 -20.79 -8.52
CA PHE A 118 4.19 -20.46 -8.08
C PHE A 118 4.73 -19.24 -8.85
N TRP A 119 4.63 -19.27 -10.18
CA TRP A 119 5.10 -18.18 -11.03
C TRP A 119 4.27 -16.90 -10.86
N SER A 120 2.96 -17.01 -10.68
CA SER A 120 2.08 -15.87 -10.40
C SER A 120 2.42 -15.23 -9.05
N LEU A 121 2.72 -16.05 -8.03
CA LEU A 121 3.12 -15.58 -6.72
C LEU A 121 4.48 -14.86 -6.78
N LEU A 122 5.42 -15.41 -7.55
CA LEU A 122 6.72 -14.79 -7.76
C LEU A 122 6.59 -13.46 -8.52
N ALA A 123 5.79 -13.43 -9.58
CA ALA A 123 5.50 -12.22 -10.35
C ALA A 123 4.86 -11.15 -9.45
N PHE A 124 3.90 -11.52 -8.61
CA PHE A 124 3.27 -10.60 -7.66
C PHE A 124 4.26 -10.10 -6.59
N GLY A 125 5.02 -10.99 -5.94
CA GLY A 125 5.89 -10.61 -4.82
C GLY A 125 7.15 -9.88 -5.24
N MET A 126 7.79 -10.32 -6.32
CA MET A 126 9.11 -9.85 -6.75
C MET A 126 9.08 -9.04 -8.05
N GLY A 127 8.06 -9.25 -8.88
CA GLY A 127 7.86 -8.53 -10.14
C GLY A 127 7.02 -7.27 -10.00
N THR A 128 6.59 -6.90 -8.79
CA THR A 128 5.90 -5.63 -8.48
C THR A 128 6.75 -4.78 -7.54
N PRO A 129 6.34 -3.53 -7.21
CA PRO A 129 7.04 -2.71 -6.22
C PRO A 129 7.06 -3.29 -4.80
N LEU A 130 6.32 -4.37 -4.51
CA LEU A 130 6.16 -4.90 -3.15
C LEU A 130 7.50 -5.25 -2.48
N TRP A 131 8.40 -5.95 -3.18
CA TRP A 131 9.70 -6.29 -2.60
C TRP A 131 10.56 -5.06 -2.29
N HIS A 132 10.52 -4.05 -3.17
CA HIS A 132 11.20 -2.78 -2.92
C HIS A 132 10.57 -2.05 -1.72
N ALA A 133 9.24 -2.08 -1.59
CA ALA A 133 8.54 -1.48 -0.46
C ALA A 133 8.91 -2.15 0.88
N VAL A 134 9.16 -3.47 0.91
CA VAL A 134 9.69 -4.13 2.11
C VAL A 134 11.03 -3.53 2.51
N GLN A 135 11.98 -3.44 1.58
CA GLN A 135 13.33 -2.92 1.87
C GLN A 135 13.32 -1.45 2.31
N ALA A 136 12.41 -0.65 1.76
CA ALA A 136 12.30 0.77 2.08
C ALA A 136 11.29 1.06 3.22
N SER A 137 10.83 0.05 3.97
CA SER A 137 9.80 0.20 5.01
C SER A 137 10.23 0.94 6.27
N SER A 138 11.53 1.25 6.41
CA SER A 138 11.97 2.29 7.36
C SER A 138 11.31 3.65 7.07
N GLY A 139 10.98 3.92 5.80
CA GLY A 139 10.15 5.03 5.38
C GLY A 139 8.66 4.78 5.58
N VAL A 140 7.98 5.75 6.20
CA VAL A 140 6.54 5.72 6.50
C VAL A 140 5.68 5.29 5.30
N TRP A 141 5.97 5.78 4.09
CA TRP A 141 5.12 5.56 2.93
C TRP A 141 5.16 4.13 2.40
N PHE A 142 6.33 3.47 2.48
CA PHE A 142 6.50 2.09 2.02
C PHE A 142 5.93 1.11 3.04
N PHE A 143 6.10 1.40 4.33
CA PHE A 143 5.42 0.64 5.38
C PHE A 143 3.89 0.70 5.21
N ALA A 144 3.33 1.90 4.96
CA ALA A 144 1.90 2.06 4.65
C ALA A 144 1.46 1.22 3.45
N HIS A 145 2.32 1.11 2.43
CA HIS A 145 2.05 0.34 1.22
C HIS A 145 1.99 -1.17 1.51
N ILE A 146 2.91 -1.71 2.29
CA ILE A 146 2.89 -3.12 2.70
C ILE A 146 1.66 -3.44 3.56
N VAL A 147 1.35 -2.60 4.55
CA VAL A 147 0.16 -2.77 5.41
C VAL A 147 -1.13 -2.71 4.57
N ALA A 148 -1.23 -1.75 3.64
CA ALA A 148 -2.37 -1.62 2.75
C ALA A 148 -2.55 -2.85 1.84
N ALA A 149 -1.46 -3.34 1.23
CA ALA A 149 -1.48 -4.52 0.36
C ALA A 149 -1.93 -5.77 1.14
N PHE A 150 -1.40 -5.97 2.35
CA PHE A 150 -1.78 -7.09 3.22
C PHE A 150 -3.28 -7.10 3.51
N PHE A 151 -3.82 -5.97 3.99
CA PHE A 151 -5.25 -5.86 4.28
C PHE A 151 -6.14 -5.96 3.04
N LEU A 152 -5.71 -5.40 1.90
CA LEU A 152 -6.47 -5.49 0.66
C LEU A 152 -6.56 -6.94 0.16
N VAL A 153 -5.45 -7.68 0.21
CA VAL A 153 -5.41 -9.10 -0.18
C VAL A 153 -6.25 -9.95 0.79
N LEU A 154 -6.23 -9.68 2.09
CA LEU A 154 -7.13 -10.33 3.06
C LEU A 154 -8.61 -10.07 2.74
N SER A 155 -8.96 -8.84 2.36
CA SER A 155 -10.32 -8.46 1.95
C SER A 155 -10.78 -9.25 0.73
N ILE A 156 -9.93 -9.32 -0.32
CA ILE A 156 -10.19 -10.08 -1.54
C ILE A 156 -10.35 -11.57 -1.22
N HIS A 157 -9.45 -12.14 -0.44
CA HIS A 157 -9.52 -13.54 -0.01
C HIS A 157 -10.83 -13.85 0.74
N GLU A 158 -11.23 -12.99 1.67
CA GLU A 158 -12.48 -13.17 2.40
C GLU A 158 -13.69 -13.07 1.48
N ALA A 159 -13.71 -12.10 0.55
CA ALA A 159 -14.82 -11.90 -0.38
C ALA A 159 -15.02 -13.06 -1.36
N LEU A 160 -13.92 -13.64 -1.86
CA LEU A 160 -13.94 -14.79 -2.78
C LEU A 160 -14.17 -16.12 -2.06
N GLY A 161 -13.76 -16.24 -0.80
CA GLY A 161 -13.94 -17.42 0.03
C GLY A 161 -15.28 -17.43 0.77
N ARG A 162 -15.23 -17.21 2.09
CA ARG A 162 -16.42 -17.31 2.97
C ARG A 162 -17.43 -16.19 2.77
N GLY A 163 -17.02 -15.08 2.18
CA GLY A 163 -17.87 -13.95 1.80
C GLY A 163 -18.46 -13.17 2.97
N ARG A 164 -17.87 -13.21 4.18
CA ARG A 164 -18.44 -12.51 5.34
C ARG A 164 -18.23 -11.01 5.18
N GLY A 165 -19.29 -10.29 4.84
CA GLY A 165 -19.25 -8.88 4.46
C GLY A 165 -18.56 -8.01 5.52
N TRP A 166 -18.89 -8.19 6.80
CA TRP A 166 -18.25 -7.41 7.89
C TRP A 166 -16.74 -7.62 7.97
N LEU A 167 -16.23 -8.82 7.68
CA LEU A 167 -14.80 -9.08 7.75
C LEU A 167 -14.09 -8.54 6.48
N THR A 168 -14.71 -8.69 5.32
CA THR A 168 -14.28 -8.03 4.07
C THR A 168 -14.22 -6.50 4.26
N GLY A 169 -15.25 -5.91 4.86
CA GLY A 169 -15.33 -4.47 5.13
C GLY A 169 -14.27 -4.01 6.13
N LEU A 170 -14.03 -4.80 7.19
CA LEU A 170 -12.98 -4.52 8.17
C LEU A 170 -11.59 -4.53 7.55
N PHE A 171 -11.29 -5.51 6.69
CA PHE A 171 -10.02 -5.56 5.98
C PHE A 171 -9.90 -4.42 4.97
N LEU A 172 -10.94 -4.09 4.20
CA LEU A 172 -10.91 -2.93 3.31
C LEU A 172 -10.72 -1.61 4.10
N ALA A 173 -11.34 -1.47 5.27
CA ALA A 173 -11.12 -0.33 6.15
C ALA A 173 -9.66 -0.23 6.60
N GLY A 174 -9.04 -1.37 6.96
CA GLY A 174 -7.62 -1.45 7.27
C GLY A 174 -6.73 -0.99 6.11
N ALA A 175 -7.06 -1.42 4.90
CA ALA A 175 -6.35 -0.99 3.68
C ALA A 175 -6.54 0.51 3.41
N MET A 176 -7.77 1.02 3.49
CA MET A 176 -8.11 2.42 3.25
C MET A 176 -7.43 3.34 4.25
N LEU A 177 -7.46 2.99 5.53
CA LEU A 177 -6.78 3.71 6.60
C LEU A 177 -5.28 3.40 6.69
N SER A 178 -4.71 2.80 5.64
CA SER A 178 -3.27 2.75 5.37
C SER A 178 -2.93 3.50 4.08
N ARG A 179 -3.77 3.35 3.04
CA ARG A 179 -3.74 4.11 1.77
C ARG A 179 -5.16 4.33 1.25
N GLN A 180 -5.59 5.59 1.23
CA GLN A 180 -6.99 5.98 1.02
C GLN A 180 -7.61 5.46 -0.29
N PHE A 181 -6.87 5.48 -1.40
CA PHE A 181 -7.41 5.05 -2.70
C PHE A 181 -7.73 3.56 -2.79
N THR A 182 -7.24 2.73 -1.87
CA THR A 182 -7.66 1.32 -1.80
C THR A 182 -9.17 1.18 -1.59
N LEU A 183 -9.87 2.22 -1.11
CA LEU A 183 -11.34 2.28 -1.03
C LEU A 183 -12.02 1.93 -2.36
N PHE A 184 -11.43 2.26 -3.51
CA PHE A 184 -11.99 1.93 -4.81
C PHE A 184 -12.07 0.42 -5.09
N ALA A 185 -11.33 -0.41 -4.34
CA ALA A 185 -11.50 -1.88 -4.37
C ALA A 185 -12.88 -2.31 -3.87
N GLY A 186 -13.59 -1.43 -3.15
CA GLY A 186 -14.97 -1.66 -2.72
C GLY A 186 -15.90 -2.05 -3.86
N ILE A 187 -15.69 -1.54 -5.09
CA ILE A 187 -16.50 -1.91 -6.26
C ILE A 187 -16.35 -3.40 -6.59
N PHE A 188 -15.10 -3.87 -6.75
CA PHE A 188 -14.81 -5.28 -6.91
C PHE A 188 -15.37 -6.13 -5.76
N LEU A 189 -15.16 -5.69 -4.51
CA LEU A 189 -15.58 -6.43 -3.32
C LEU A 189 -17.10 -6.53 -3.19
N ILE A 190 -17.84 -5.48 -3.50
CA ILE A 190 -19.32 -5.50 -3.52
C ILE A 190 -19.81 -6.52 -4.56
N VAL A 191 -19.23 -6.53 -5.77
CA VAL A 191 -19.60 -7.48 -6.82
C VAL A 191 -19.23 -8.91 -6.42
N ALA A 192 -18.04 -9.12 -5.85
CA ALA A 192 -17.60 -10.41 -5.33
C ALA A 192 -18.55 -10.94 -4.24
N LEU A 193 -18.89 -10.12 -3.25
CA LEU A 193 -19.81 -10.48 -2.18
C LEU A 193 -21.22 -10.76 -2.68
N TRP A 194 -21.68 -10.03 -3.70
CA TRP A 194 -22.99 -10.24 -4.30
C TRP A 194 -23.10 -11.58 -5.06
N GLN A 195 -22.01 -11.98 -5.72
CA GLN A 195 -21.92 -13.24 -6.47
C GLN A 195 -21.55 -14.44 -5.58
N ASN A 196 -21.07 -14.20 -4.36
CA ASN A 196 -20.66 -15.26 -3.44
C ASN A 196 -21.86 -16.12 -3.01
N GLU A 197 -21.89 -17.37 -3.46
CA GLU A 197 -23.00 -18.31 -3.20
C GLU A 197 -23.06 -18.77 -1.74
N ALA A 198 -21.94 -18.78 -1.01
CA ALA A 198 -21.90 -19.22 0.39
C ALA A 198 -22.78 -18.35 1.30
N GLN A 199 -22.99 -17.08 0.92
CA GLN A 199 -23.87 -16.14 1.64
C GLN A 199 -25.22 -15.91 0.93
N ALA A 200 -25.44 -16.50 -0.24
CA ALA A 200 -26.60 -16.26 -1.10
C ALA A 200 -27.83 -17.13 -0.74
N LYS A 201 -28.21 -17.19 0.54
CA LYS A 201 -29.43 -17.89 1.00
C LYS A 201 -30.75 -17.18 0.65
N GLY A 202 -30.68 -16.05 -0.06
CA GLY A 202 -31.83 -15.25 -0.53
C GLY A 202 -31.45 -13.78 -0.75
N GLY A 203 -32.37 -12.98 -1.31
CA GLY A 203 -32.11 -11.55 -1.55
C GLY A 203 -31.80 -10.76 -0.26
N ARG A 204 -32.55 -11.02 0.82
CA ARG A 204 -32.34 -10.36 2.12
C ARG A 204 -30.97 -10.65 2.72
N SER A 205 -30.46 -11.89 2.61
CA SER A 205 -29.14 -12.22 3.17
C SER A 205 -28.02 -11.50 2.44
N ARG A 206 -28.13 -11.34 1.11
CA ARG A 206 -27.16 -10.55 0.32
C ARG A 206 -27.11 -9.09 0.78
N TRP A 207 -28.27 -8.46 0.97
CA TRP A 207 -28.34 -7.08 1.46
C TRP A 207 -27.81 -6.93 2.88
N LEU A 208 -28.14 -7.84 3.80
CA LEU A 208 -27.58 -7.84 5.15
C LEU A 208 -26.06 -8.03 5.14
N ASN A 209 -25.54 -8.88 4.25
CA ASN A 209 -24.11 -9.08 4.09
C ASN A 209 -23.42 -7.81 3.57
N LEU A 210 -24.01 -7.13 2.58
CA LEU A 210 -23.52 -5.83 2.09
C LEU A 210 -23.61 -4.72 3.15
N ALA A 211 -24.67 -4.68 3.94
CA ALA A 211 -24.77 -3.76 5.08
C ALA A 211 -23.67 -4.05 6.11
N GLY A 212 -23.40 -5.33 6.37
CA GLY A 212 -22.28 -5.78 7.19
C GLY A 212 -20.94 -5.32 6.62
N PHE A 213 -20.74 -5.34 5.30
CA PHE A 213 -19.56 -4.80 4.63
C PHE A 213 -19.39 -3.29 4.78
N LEU A 214 -20.49 -2.53 4.69
CA LEU A 214 -20.43 -1.07 4.82
C LEU A 214 -20.19 -0.61 6.26
N LEU A 215 -20.65 -1.37 7.26
CA LEU A 215 -20.57 -0.94 8.67
C LEU A 215 -19.13 -0.65 9.15
N PRO A 216 -18.13 -1.54 9.00
CA PRO A 216 -16.75 -1.23 9.36
C PRO A 216 -16.17 -0.04 8.60
N LEU A 217 -16.54 0.16 7.33
CA LEU A 217 -16.06 1.29 6.52
C LEU A 217 -16.59 2.61 7.05
N VAL A 218 -17.88 2.66 7.42
CA VAL A 218 -18.50 3.85 8.03
C VAL A 218 -17.87 4.15 9.39
N LEU A 219 -17.67 3.12 10.23
CA LEU A 219 -17.04 3.29 11.54
C LEU A 219 -15.58 3.77 11.41
N ALA A 220 -14.82 3.19 10.49
CA ALA A 220 -13.45 3.58 10.21
C ALA A 220 -13.37 5.01 9.64
N GLY A 221 -14.25 5.37 8.71
CA GLY A 221 -14.36 6.73 8.17
C GLY A 221 -14.72 7.74 9.26
N GLY A 222 -15.73 7.44 10.09
CA GLY A 222 -16.11 8.28 11.22
C GLY A 222 -14.98 8.44 12.24
N GLY A 223 -14.25 7.36 12.55
CA GLY A 223 -13.07 7.41 13.41
C GLY A 223 -11.93 8.27 12.83
N TYR A 224 -11.71 8.21 11.51
CA TYR A 224 -10.72 9.05 10.84
C TYR A 224 -11.10 10.53 10.85
N LEU A 225 -12.37 10.85 10.57
CA LEU A 225 -12.90 12.22 10.67
C LEU A 225 -12.80 12.77 12.10
N TRP A 226 -13.10 11.94 13.10
CA TRP A 226 -12.92 12.31 14.50
C TRP A 226 -11.44 12.57 14.83
N LEU A 227 -10.52 11.73 14.33
CA LEU A 227 -9.09 11.89 14.53
C LEU A 227 -8.56 13.17 13.87
N ASN A 228 -9.08 13.53 12.70
CA ASN A 228 -8.81 14.81 12.04
C ASN A 228 -9.27 15.99 12.90
N TYR A 229 -10.52 15.97 13.35
CA TYR A 229 -11.05 17.00 14.25
C TYR A 229 -10.21 17.13 15.53
N ALA A 230 -9.79 16.02 16.13
CA ALA A 230 -8.99 16.03 17.35
C ALA A 230 -7.55 16.57 17.16
N ARG A 231 -6.98 16.44 15.95
CA ARG A 231 -5.63 16.94 15.62
C ARG A 231 -5.64 18.38 15.09
N PHE A 232 -6.67 18.74 14.33
CA PHE A 232 -6.67 19.93 13.48
C PHE A 232 -7.89 20.86 13.70
N GLY A 233 -8.86 20.45 14.52
CA GLY A 233 -10.06 21.24 14.81
C GLY A 233 -11.17 21.17 13.75
N ASP A 234 -10.93 20.52 12.62
CA ASP A 234 -11.91 20.28 11.55
C ASP A 234 -11.89 18.81 11.12
N PRO A 235 -13.02 18.09 11.08
CA PRO A 235 -13.06 16.70 10.60
C PRO A 235 -12.59 16.52 9.15
N LEU A 236 -12.73 17.55 8.31
CA LEU A 236 -12.35 17.50 6.89
C LEU A 236 -10.90 17.95 6.65
N ASP A 237 -10.22 18.51 7.65
CA ASP A 237 -8.81 18.82 7.55
C ASP A 237 -7.98 17.54 7.69
N THR A 238 -7.31 17.14 6.61
CA THR A 238 -6.46 15.95 6.58
C THR A 238 -5.07 16.20 7.19
N GLY A 239 -4.72 17.47 7.44
CA GLY A 239 -3.40 17.93 7.89
C GLY A 239 -2.39 18.10 6.76
N TYR A 240 -2.71 17.71 5.51
CA TYR A 240 -1.75 17.78 4.40
C TYR A 240 -1.37 19.22 4.01
N ALA A 241 -2.28 20.17 4.15
CA ALA A 241 -2.00 21.59 3.90
C ALA A 241 -0.93 22.15 4.86
N ALA A 242 -0.84 21.62 6.08
CA ALA A 242 0.13 22.01 7.10
C ALA A 242 1.40 21.11 7.10
N MET A 243 1.51 20.18 6.16
CA MET A 243 2.61 19.21 6.09
C MET A 243 3.92 19.86 5.68
N ARG A 244 5.01 19.55 6.40
CA ARG A 244 6.37 19.96 6.04
C ARG A 244 6.85 19.20 4.80
N LEU A 245 6.63 19.78 3.62
CA LEU A 245 7.12 19.26 2.35
C LEU A 245 8.48 19.87 1.98
N GLY A 246 9.33 19.04 1.36
CA GLY A 246 10.65 19.43 0.83
C GLY A 246 10.74 19.34 -0.69
N GLY A 247 11.74 20.04 -1.24
CA GLY A 247 12.13 19.96 -2.65
C GLY A 247 10.95 20.12 -3.62
N ILE A 248 10.94 19.28 -4.65
CA ILE A 248 9.94 19.33 -5.74
C ILE A 248 8.49 19.21 -5.24
N LEU A 249 8.24 18.48 -4.15
CA LEU A 249 6.87 18.28 -3.65
C LEU A 249 6.30 19.57 -3.07
N ARG A 250 7.12 20.35 -2.37
CA ARG A 250 6.73 21.67 -1.86
C ARG A 250 6.36 22.61 -3.00
N ASP A 251 7.21 22.67 -4.03
CA ASP A 251 7.02 23.60 -5.14
C ASP A 251 5.78 23.23 -5.97
N ARG A 252 5.52 21.92 -6.16
CA ARG A 252 4.29 21.40 -6.79
C ARG A 252 3.04 21.81 -6.02
N VAL A 253 2.98 21.49 -4.72
CA VAL A 253 1.79 21.75 -3.89
C VAL A 253 1.54 23.24 -3.73
N ALA A 254 2.59 24.06 -3.58
CA ALA A 254 2.46 25.51 -3.51
C ALA A 254 1.88 26.14 -4.80
N ALA A 255 2.22 25.58 -5.97
CA ALA A 255 1.75 26.09 -7.26
C ALA A 255 0.36 25.56 -7.68
N HIS A 256 0.05 24.31 -7.35
CA HIS A 256 -1.08 23.59 -7.94
C HIS A 256 -2.00 22.88 -6.93
N GLY A 257 -1.66 22.91 -5.64
CA GLY A 257 -2.35 22.11 -4.61
C GLY A 257 -2.03 20.62 -4.69
N GLU A 258 -2.69 19.83 -3.85
CA GLU A 258 -2.45 18.37 -3.75
C GLU A 258 -2.98 17.59 -4.96
N PHE A 259 -4.07 18.07 -5.56
CA PHE A 259 -4.67 17.46 -6.75
C PHE A 259 -4.76 18.47 -7.87
N SER A 260 -4.22 18.13 -9.04
CA SER A 260 -4.22 19.02 -10.20
C SER A 260 -4.08 18.27 -11.52
N PRO A 261 -4.79 18.71 -12.58
CA PRO A 261 -4.54 18.26 -13.96
C PRO A 261 -3.09 18.48 -14.42
N ALA A 262 -2.36 19.42 -13.82
CA ALA A 262 -0.96 19.67 -14.15
C ALA A 262 -0.05 18.44 -13.91
N TYR A 263 -0.42 17.54 -13.01
CA TYR A 263 0.35 16.34 -12.69
C TYR A 263 0.13 15.19 -13.70
N PHE A 264 -0.98 15.24 -14.45
CA PHE A 264 -1.46 14.12 -15.27
C PHE A 264 -0.39 13.57 -16.23
N LEU A 265 0.24 14.44 -17.03
CA LEU A 265 1.20 13.98 -18.05
C LEU A 265 2.45 13.36 -17.42
N PHE A 266 2.97 13.94 -16.35
CA PHE A 266 4.13 13.39 -15.65
C PHE A 266 3.78 12.02 -15.04
N ASN A 267 2.65 11.94 -14.33
CA ASN A 267 2.24 10.74 -13.62
C ASN A 267 1.90 9.61 -14.61
N LEU A 268 1.23 9.93 -15.72
CA LEU A 268 0.90 8.96 -16.76
C LEU A 268 2.15 8.39 -17.42
N SER A 269 3.15 9.25 -17.66
CA SER A 269 4.44 8.84 -18.21
C SER A 269 5.14 7.84 -17.31
N TYR A 270 5.23 8.11 -16.02
CA TYR A 270 5.82 7.20 -15.05
C TYR A 270 4.97 5.96 -14.74
N LEU A 271 3.65 6.03 -14.91
CA LEU A 271 2.78 4.88 -14.73
C LEU A 271 2.89 3.87 -15.87
N LEU A 272 2.90 4.34 -17.13
CA LEU A 272 2.71 3.47 -18.31
C LEU A 272 3.90 3.40 -19.28
N PHE A 273 4.76 4.41 -19.35
CA PHE A 273 5.71 4.55 -20.46
C PHE A 273 7.18 4.57 -20.04
N GLN A 274 7.49 5.09 -18.85
CA GLN A 274 8.87 5.21 -18.39
C GLN A 274 9.54 3.84 -18.29
N GLY A 275 10.66 3.67 -18.98
CA GLY A 275 11.49 2.47 -18.88
C GLY A 275 12.47 2.54 -17.71
N PHE A 276 13.29 1.49 -17.55
CA PHE A 276 14.45 1.57 -16.67
C PHE A 276 15.42 2.62 -17.22
N HIS A 277 15.75 3.61 -16.40
CA HIS A 277 16.63 4.70 -16.78
C HIS A 277 17.81 4.82 -15.81
N ILE A 278 19.01 4.79 -16.37
CA ILE A 278 20.28 4.95 -15.65
C ILE A 278 20.87 6.29 -16.05
N ASN A 279 21.08 7.14 -15.06
CA ASN A 279 21.74 8.43 -15.19
C ASN A 279 23.22 8.29 -14.86
N PHE A 280 24.08 8.96 -15.63
CA PHE A 280 25.48 9.16 -15.30
C PHE A 280 25.65 10.61 -14.88
N THR A 281 25.84 10.85 -13.58
CA THR A 281 25.81 12.21 -12.99
C THR A 281 27.18 12.88 -12.96
N ALA A 282 28.26 12.14 -13.23
CA ALA A 282 29.60 12.72 -13.32
C ALA A 282 29.73 13.67 -14.53
N PRO A 283 30.56 14.73 -14.45
CA PRO A 283 30.73 15.68 -15.55
C PRO A 283 31.21 15.07 -16.87
N ASP A 284 31.93 13.95 -16.81
CA ASP A 284 32.43 13.21 -17.98
C ASP A 284 31.46 12.12 -18.47
N LEU A 285 30.32 11.92 -17.79
CA LEU A 285 29.35 10.85 -18.02
C LEU A 285 29.95 9.43 -17.90
N LEU A 286 31.09 9.27 -17.23
CA LEU A 286 31.75 7.97 -17.02
C LEU A 286 31.59 7.43 -15.59
N GLY A 287 31.00 8.22 -14.70
CA GLY A 287 30.77 7.87 -13.30
C GLY A 287 29.45 8.41 -12.77
N GLY A 288 29.21 8.23 -11.47
CA GLY A 288 27.97 8.67 -10.83
C GLY A 288 26.75 7.95 -11.39
N MET A 289 26.85 6.63 -11.58
CA MET A 289 25.74 5.81 -12.07
C MET A 289 24.64 5.78 -11.02
N GLU A 290 23.49 6.36 -11.34
CA GLU A 290 22.32 6.41 -10.49
C GLU A 290 21.08 5.95 -11.26
N MET A 291 20.15 5.28 -10.59
CA MET A 291 18.85 4.97 -11.18
C MET A 291 17.91 6.17 -11.01
N ASP A 292 17.03 6.40 -11.99
CA ASP A 292 15.99 7.42 -11.89
C ASP A 292 15.15 7.22 -10.60
N PRO A 293 15.13 8.19 -9.66
CA PRO A 293 14.49 8.04 -8.37
C PRO A 293 12.95 8.06 -8.43
N TYR A 294 12.34 8.40 -9.58
CA TYR A 294 10.89 8.42 -9.76
C TYR A 294 10.30 7.07 -10.17
N GLY A 295 11.15 6.06 -10.40
CA GLY A 295 10.75 4.70 -10.70
C GLY A 295 10.55 4.41 -12.18
N THR A 296 10.08 3.20 -12.43
CA THR A 296 9.84 2.63 -13.76
C THR A 296 8.34 2.40 -13.95
N SER A 297 7.84 2.38 -15.18
CA SER A 297 6.43 2.07 -15.45
C SER A 297 6.04 0.66 -15.07
N ILE A 298 4.75 0.44 -14.78
CA ILE A 298 4.21 -0.89 -14.48
C ILE A 298 4.38 -1.86 -15.64
N LEU A 299 4.38 -1.36 -16.88
CA LEU A 299 4.53 -2.20 -18.07
C LEU A 299 5.97 -2.70 -18.23
N ALA A 300 6.95 -1.90 -17.83
CA ALA A 300 8.36 -2.30 -17.86
C ALA A 300 8.77 -3.10 -16.61
N ALA A 301 8.31 -2.67 -15.42
CA ALA A 301 8.59 -3.32 -14.15
C ALA A 301 7.84 -4.65 -13.97
N SER A 302 6.58 -4.70 -14.43
CA SER A 302 5.65 -5.80 -14.20
C SER A 302 4.96 -6.25 -15.50
N PRO A 303 5.68 -6.62 -16.58
CA PRO A 303 5.10 -6.86 -17.91
C PRO A 303 3.99 -7.94 -17.92
N PHE A 304 3.99 -8.84 -16.94
CA PHE A 304 2.92 -9.85 -16.78
C PHE A 304 1.54 -9.24 -16.55
N VAL A 305 1.42 -7.98 -16.11
CA VAL A 305 0.12 -7.29 -15.98
C VAL A 305 -0.59 -7.15 -17.32
N ILE A 306 0.14 -7.19 -18.45
CA ILE A 306 -0.43 -7.21 -19.80
C ILE A 306 -1.34 -8.43 -19.99
N ALA A 307 -1.03 -9.56 -19.34
CA ALA A 307 -1.86 -10.76 -19.41
C ALA A 307 -3.29 -10.52 -18.90
N ALA A 308 -3.49 -9.58 -17.97
CA ALA A 308 -4.81 -9.25 -17.42
C ALA A 308 -5.78 -8.73 -18.49
N PHE A 309 -5.28 -8.09 -19.56
CA PHE A 309 -6.13 -7.58 -20.64
C PHE A 309 -6.78 -8.69 -21.46
N PHE A 310 -6.19 -9.89 -21.46
CA PHE A 310 -6.68 -11.07 -22.16
C PHE A 310 -7.58 -11.97 -21.30
N ALA A 311 -7.85 -11.58 -20.04
CA ALA A 311 -8.78 -12.31 -19.19
C ALA A 311 -10.19 -12.36 -19.80
N VAL A 312 -10.86 -13.50 -19.64
CA VAL A 312 -12.27 -13.66 -20.02
C VAL A 312 -13.11 -12.63 -19.25
N ARG A 313 -13.88 -11.84 -19.98
CA ARG A 313 -14.62 -10.71 -19.41
C ARG A 313 -15.92 -11.19 -18.80
N ASP A 314 -15.95 -11.28 -17.49
CA ASP A 314 -17.16 -11.44 -16.70
C ASP A 314 -17.43 -10.19 -15.83
N ARG A 315 -18.50 -10.24 -15.05
CA ARG A 315 -18.89 -9.13 -14.16
C ARG A 315 -17.82 -8.84 -13.09
N LEU A 316 -17.14 -9.87 -12.60
CA LEU A 316 -16.13 -9.73 -11.55
C LEU A 316 -14.85 -9.09 -12.11
N VAL A 317 -14.41 -9.52 -13.30
CA VAL A 317 -13.28 -8.95 -14.04
C VAL A 317 -13.56 -7.50 -14.42
N TRP A 318 -14.77 -7.16 -14.87
CA TRP A 318 -15.13 -5.76 -15.11
C TRP A 318 -15.10 -4.92 -13.84
N ALA A 319 -15.60 -5.44 -12.71
CA ALA A 319 -15.54 -4.74 -11.44
C ALA A 319 -14.09 -4.51 -10.99
N ALA A 320 -13.20 -5.48 -11.21
CA ALA A 320 -11.76 -5.33 -10.97
C ALA A 320 -11.16 -4.23 -11.85
N TRP A 321 -11.46 -4.20 -13.15
CA TRP A 321 -10.98 -3.15 -14.06
C TRP A 321 -11.48 -1.77 -13.67
N VAL A 322 -12.74 -1.64 -13.24
CA VAL A 322 -13.28 -0.37 -12.74
C VAL A 322 -12.56 0.08 -11.46
N SER A 323 -12.33 -0.83 -10.51
CA SER A 323 -11.54 -0.54 -9.31
C SER A 323 -10.12 -0.07 -9.65
N ILE A 324 -9.41 -0.81 -10.52
CA ILE A 324 -8.06 -0.46 -10.98
C ILE A 324 -8.05 0.90 -11.67
N PHE A 325 -9.00 1.14 -12.58
CA PHE A 325 -9.11 2.41 -13.29
C PHE A 325 -9.32 3.58 -12.35
N LEU A 326 -10.23 3.48 -11.36
CA LEU A 326 -10.48 4.57 -10.43
C LEU A 326 -9.30 4.84 -9.50
N MET A 327 -8.59 3.80 -9.05
CA MET A 327 -7.35 3.95 -8.29
C MET A 327 -6.29 4.68 -9.12
N ALA A 328 -6.01 4.17 -10.33
CA ALA A 328 -5.03 4.77 -11.24
C ALA A 328 -5.43 6.20 -11.60
N PHE A 329 -6.71 6.44 -11.90
CA PHE A 329 -7.20 7.77 -12.20
C PHE A 329 -6.94 8.75 -11.06
N ALA A 330 -7.27 8.39 -9.82
CA ALA A 330 -7.02 9.25 -8.66
C ALA A 330 -5.52 9.54 -8.45
N THR A 331 -4.64 8.56 -8.67
CA THR A 331 -3.18 8.75 -8.52
C THR A 331 -2.57 9.59 -9.63
N LEU A 332 -3.14 9.57 -10.85
CA LEU A 332 -2.66 10.40 -11.96
C LEU A 332 -2.80 11.90 -11.72
N PHE A 333 -3.72 12.32 -10.85
CA PHE A 333 -3.92 13.73 -10.50
C PHE A 333 -3.30 14.12 -9.15
N TYR A 334 -2.56 13.22 -8.49
CA TYR A 334 -1.99 13.47 -7.17
C TYR A 334 -0.57 14.06 -7.28
N TYR A 335 -0.22 15.00 -6.39
CA TYR A 335 1.05 15.75 -6.44
C TYR A 335 2.31 14.87 -6.31
N ASN A 336 2.17 13.72 -5.65
CA ASN A 336 3.27 12.85 -5.28
C ASN A 336 3.26 11.55 -6.10
N ASN A 337 4.39 11.25 -6.72
CA ASN A 337 4.57 10.05 -7.54
C ASN A 337 5.48 9.04 -6.87
N GLY A 338 6.06 9.40 -5.72
CA GLY A 338 7.16 8.70 -5.12
C GLY A 338 8.48 9.44 -5.30
N TRP A 339 9.45 9.02 -4.50
CA TRP A 339 10.85 9.43 -4.55
C TRP A 339 11.67 8.23 -4.04
N MET A 340 12.88 8.06 -4.60
CA MET A 340 13.75 6.89 -4.40
C MET A 340 13.03 5.55 -4.63
N GLN A 341 12.53 5.36 -5.84
CA GLN A 341 11.96 4.10 -6.31
C GLN A 341 12.62 3.67 -7.59
N VAL A 342 12.79 2.35 -7.72
CA VAL A 342 13.41 1.75 -8.90
C VAL A 342 12.42 0.83 -9.62
N ASN A 343 11.77 -0.06 -8.88
CA ASN A 343 10.89 -1.10 -9.43
C ASN A 343 9.42 -0.68 -9.35
N GLY A 344 8.98 0.16 -10.28
CA GLY A 344 7.62 0.70 -10.32
C GLY A 344 7.45 2.04 -9.58
N GLN A 345 6.41 2.80 -9.94
CA GLN A 345 5.97 4.00 -9.22
C GLN A 345 5.22 3.60 -7.92
N ARG A 346 5.42 4.28 -6.77
CA ARG A 346 4.90 3.90 -5.43
C ARG A 346 3.39 3.70 -5.34
N PHE A 347 2.68 4.40 -6.21
CA PHE A 347 1.23 4.51 -6.21
C PHE A 347 0.57 3.55 -7.21
N THR A 348 1.34 2.56 -7.69
CA THR A 348 0.96 1.61 -8.72
C THR A 348 0.64 0.24 -8.14
#